data_AF-A0A351HZB9-F1
#
_entry.id   AF-A0A351HZB9-F1
#
_cell.length_a   1.000
_cell.length_b   1.000
_cell.length_c   1.000
_cell.angle_alpha   90.00
_cell.angle_beta   90.00
_cell.angle_gamma   90.00
#
_symmetry.space_group_name_H-M   'P 1'
#
loop_
_entity.id
_entity.type
_entity.pdbx_description
1 polymer ?
#
loop_
_entity_poly.entity_id
_entity_poly.type
_entity_poly.pdbx_seq_one_letter_code
_entity_poly.pdbx_strand_id
1 'polypeptide(L)'
;MNKVSSGVSMLTAAFLLSGCAGSLAGGTLGQGLAETAVPVAGRGSIDLNLCLYYSPTARGVRRVLDRPGLGVMIGLDQVFQSVKVRSSLEDSAGCDLMGEVNDPTVFKQPYFEMYSARSKKYLMRAVTQNYANWRYGDSLYTAFNKDAPLYAHIAVERDPSRAQTAQAAPAAPARPRIVSDVDSPDYRLPERPADFALVIGIEKYKDLPEAEFGARDAEAVKEHLLALGYPERNIIHLTGENATRTGLQKYLEEWLPRNVSPESTVFFYYSGHGAPDVKTGEAFLVPWDGDPSFLQSTAYPVKQLYEALGRLKARRVVVALDSCFSGAGGRSVLARGMRPLVPTMAVTAPSSDKIVILAAASGEEVTGSLPEQGHGMFTYHLLKAFSGKATVKGVFDYLKPKVQDGARRQNREQTPQLLGDGAVHLR
;
A
#
# COMPACT_ATOMS: atom_id res chain seq x y z
N MET A 1 -8.59 33.87 54.96
CA MET A 1 -7.23 33.33 54.75
C MET A 1 -6.94 33.38 53.24
N ASN A 2 -6.08 34.36 52.89
CA ASN A 2 -5.37 34.73 51.65
C ASN A 2 -5.83 34.14 50.29
N LYS A 3 -6.47 34.95 49.41
CA LYS A 3 -5.94 35.95 48.43
C LYS A 3 -5.40 35.28 47.14
N VAL A 4 -6.12 35.28 46.01
CA VAL A 4 -6.45 36.37 45.04
C VAL A 4 -5.42 36.49 43.91
N SER A 5 -5.90 36.20 42.67
CA SER A 5 -5.66 36.83 41.35
C SER A 5 -4.20 37.00 40.85
N SER A 6 -3.82 37.27 39.60
CA SER A 6 -4.40 37.50 38.25
C SER A 6 -3.21 37.90 37.35
N GLY A 7 -3.33 37.81 36.02
CA GLY A 7 -2.57 38.65 35.06
C GLY A 7 -1.33 37.97 34.44
N VAL A 8 -1.21 37.72 33.14
CA VAL A 8 -1.22 38.57 31.91
C VAL A 8 0.19 39.03 31.46
N SER A 9 0.53 38.59 30.24
CA SER A 9 1.35 39.21 29.17
C SER A 9 2.87 39.39 29.22
N MET A 10 3.44 39.18 28.02
CA MET A 10 4.50 39.96 27.34
C MET A 10 5.94 39.80 27.87
N LEU A 11 7.02 39.88 27.09
CA LEU A 11 7.38 40.00 25.66
C LEU A 11 8.93 39.90 25.63
N THR A 12 9.52 39.48 24.51
CA THR A 12 10.86 39.87 23.96
C THR A 12 12.17 39.65 24.76
N ALA A 13 13.09 38.87 24.18
CA ALA A 13 14.38 39.31 23.55
C ALA A 13 15.55 39.46 24.57
N ALA A 14 16.84 39.25 24.30
CA ALA A 14 17.64 38.97 23.11
C ALA A 14 19.12 38.72 23.52
N PHE A 15 19.86 38.02 22.66
CA PHE A 15 21.26 38.27 22.21
C PHE A 15 22.55 38.08 23.07
N LEU A 16 23.58 37.62 22.32
CA LEU A 16 25.06 37.75 22.41
C LEU A 16 25.84 36.66 23.19
N LEU A 17 26.56 35.76 22.49
CA LEU A 17 27.89 35.86 21.83
C LEU A 17 29.08 35.77 22.81
N SER A 18 29.88 34.70 22.71
CA SER A 18 31.35 34.76 22.68
C SER A 18 31.93 33.40 22.27
N GLY A 19 32.89 33.43 21.35
CA GLY A 19 33.69 32.28 20.94
C GLY A 19 35.14 32.40 21.41
N CYS A 20 35.91 31.33 21.18
CA CYS A 20 37.37 31.19 20.96
C CYS A 20 37.78 29.77 21.42
N ALA A 21 38.08 28.85 20.50
CA ALA A 21 39.38 28.62 19.85
C ALA A 21 40.34 27.75 20.68
N GLY A 22 40.71 26.59 20.15
CA GLY A 22 41.69 25.67 20.74
C GLY A 22 41.76 24.33 20.01
N SER A 23 42.42 24.34 18.85
CA SER A 23 42.78 23.17 18.04
C SER A 23 43.94 22.40 18.67
N LEU A 24 43.88 21.06 18.73
CA LEU A 24 45.04 20.19 18.54
C LEU A 24 44.61 18.87 17.87
N ALA A 25 45.42 18.49 16.89
CA ALA A 25 45.15 17.53 15.83
C ALA A 25 45.54 16.08 16.20
N GLY A 26 44.94 15.14 15.47
CA GLY A 26 45.34 13.74 15.37
C GLY A 26 44.42 12.96 14.42
N GLY A 27 44.68 13.02 13.10
CA GLY A 27 44.05 12.16 12.07
C GLY A 27 44.44 10.68 12.25
N THR A 28 43.82 9.69 11.61
CA THR A 28 43.27 9.63 10.24
C THR A 28 42.41 8.38 10.03
N LEU A 29 41.33 8.56 9.24
CA LEU A 29 40.81 7.72 8.15
C LEU A 29 40.31 6.27 8.40
N GLY A 30 38.99 6.14 8.29
CA GLY A 30 38.26 4.97 7.78
C GLY A 30 36.88 5.42 7.30
N GLN A 31 36.78 5.77 6.02
CA GLN A 31 35.57 6.25 5.34
C GLN A 31 34.53 5.13 5.09
N GLY A 32 33.27 5.55 4.96
CA GLY A 32 32.20 4.89 4.20
C GLY A 32 31.15 4.19 5.09
N LEU A 33 29.87 4.53 5.10
CA LEU A 33 29.03 5.30 4.16
C LEU A 33 27.96 6.03 4.98
N ALA A 34 27.84 7.34 4.77
CA ALA A 34 26.63 8.09 5.11
C ALA A 34 25.72 8.17 3.87
N GLU A 35 24.42 8.31 4.14
CA GLU A 35 23.36 8.76 3.21
C GLU A 35 22.80 7.77 2.18
N THR A 36 21.67 7.14 2.52
CA THR A 36 20.32 7.51 2.03
C THR A 36 19.35 6.34 2.33
N ALA A 37 18.36 6.58 3.19
CA ALA A 37 17.29 5.63 3.41
C ALA A 37 16.30 5.73 2.24
N VAL A 38 16.19 4.65 1.46
CA VAL A 38 15.14 4.48 0.44
C VAL A 38 14.06 3.57 1.04
N PRO A 39 12.78 3.97 1.09
CA PRO A 39 11.72 3.09 1.55
C PRO A 39 11.32 2.17 0.40
N VAL A 40 11.33 0.86 0.62
CA VAL A 40 10.76 -0.14 -0.30
C VAL A 40 9.91 -1.11 0.51
N ALA A 41 8.75 -1.45 -0.05
CA ALA A 41 7.69 -2.20 0.58
C ALA A 41 7.58 -3.64 0.06
N GLY A 42 7.08 -4.53 0.93
CA GLY A 42 6.58 -5.88 0.63
C GLY A 42 7.43 -7.00 1.25
N ARG A 43 6.86 -8.18 1.52
CA ARG A 43 7.52 -9.31 2.19
C ARG A 43 7.96 -10.37 1.17
N GLY A 44 9.16 -10.92 1.32
CA GLY A 44 9.59 -12.17 0.65
C GLY A 44 10.03 -13.13 1.75
N SER A 45 9.49 -14.36 1.80
CA SER A 45 9.90 -15.35 2.80
C SER A 45 11.12 -16.13 2.31
N ILE A 46 12.09 -16.32 3.22
CA ILE A 46 13.19 -17.29 3.07
C ILE A 46 12.98 -18.29 4.20
N ASP A 47 12.76 -19.56 3.89
CA ASP A 47 12.59 -20.61 4.89
C ASP A 47 13.94 -20.96 5.53
N LEU A 48 14.12 -20.67 6.82
CA LEU A 48 15.38 -20.85 7.53
C LEU A 48 15.26 -21.87 8.68
N ASN A 49 16.31 -22.64 8.93
CA ASN A 49 16.47 -23.43 10.14
C ASN A 49 17.31 -22.65 11.16
N LEU A 50 16.71 -22.28 12.30
CA LEU A 50 17.41 -21.55 13.36
C LEU A 50 17.86 -22.51 14.47
N CYS A 51 19.14 -22.43 14.84
CA CYS A 51 19.68 -23.17 15.97
C CYS A 51 20.05 -22.22 17.10
N LEU A 52 19.45 -22.41 18.27
CA LEU A 52 19.63 -21.56 19.43
C LEU A 52 20.60 -22.17 20.43
N TYR A 53 21.56 -21.38 20.88
CA TYR A 53 22.49 -21.66 21.95
C TYR A 53 22.29 -20.66 23.10
N TYR A 54 22.65 -21.09 24.32
CA TYR A 54 22.53 -20.28 25.53
C TYR A 54 23.85 -20.26 26.29
N SER A 55 24.26 -19.08 26.71
CA SER A 55 25.50 -18.87 27.46
C SER A 55 25.47 -19.61 28.82
N PRO A 56 26.61 -20.18 29.30
CA PRO A 56 26.64 -21.12 30.42
C PRO A 56 26.27 -20.56 31.81
N THR A 57 26.10 -19.25 31.97
CA THR A 57 25.83 -18.62 33.28
C THR A 57 24.43 -18.92 33.83
N ALA A 58 23.53 -19.50 33.03
CA ALA A 58 22.11 -19.64 33.37
C ALA A 58 21.66 -21.10 33.50
N ARG A 59 22.02 -21.77 34.61
CA ARG A 59 21.62 -23.17 34.91
C ARG A 59 20.09 -23.40 34.95
N GLY A 60 19.28 -22.36 35.17
CA GLY A 60 17.81 -22.45 35.22
C GLY A 60 17.10 -22.42 33.86
N VAL A 61 17.75 -21.88 32.82
CA VAL A 61 17.12 -21.54 31.54
C VAL A 61 16.93 -22.76 30.65
N ARG A 62 17.84 -23.74 30.72
CA ARG A 62 17.75 -24.99 29.94
C ARG A 62 16.45 -25.78 30.19
N ARG A 63 15.90 -25.76 31.42
CA ARG A 63 14.65 -26.46 31.78
C ARG A 63 13.36 -25.79 31.28
N VAL A 64 13.41 -24.50 30.94
CA VAL A 64 12.22 -23.72 30.56
C VAL A 64 11.94 -23.84 29.07
N LEU A 65 12.97 -24.04 28.26
CA LEU A 65 12.92 -24.01 26.79
C LEU A 65 12.71 -25.38 26.12
N ASP A 66 12.99 -26.48 26.82
CA ASP A 66 12.61 -27.83 26.38
C ASP A 66 11.08 -28.08 26.50
N ARG A 67 10.31 -27.07 26.95
CA ARG A 67 8.84 -27.13 26.96
C ARG A 67 8.29 -26.77 25.57
N PRO A 68 7.43 -27.62 24.98
CA PRO A 68 6.72 -27.29 23.76
C PRO A 68 5.98 -25.95 23.90
N GLY A 69 6.19 -25.03 22.95
CA GLY A 69 5.50 -23.74 22.91
C GLY A 69 6.37 -22.50 23.17
N LEU A 70 7.63 -22.61 23.57
CA LEU A 70 8.46 -21.39 23.69
C LEU A 70 8.96 -20.84 22.33
N GLY A 71 8.92 -21.63 21.26
CA GLY A 71 9.07 -21.13 19.88
C GLY A 71 8.06 -20.03 19.52
N VAL A 72 6.95 -19.94 20.27
CA VAL A 72 5.90 -18.93 20.13
C VAL A 72 6.35 -17.53 20.63
N MET A 73 7.40 -17.43 21.46
CA MET A 73 7.82 -16.15 22.06
C MET A 73 8.67 -15.26 21.13
N ILE A 74 9.25 -15.84 20.09
CA ILE A 74 10.02 -15.10 19.07
C ILE A 74 9.08 -14.56 17.98
N GLY A 75 7.90 -15.14 17.76
CA GLY A 75 6.88 -14.62 16.83
C GLY A 75 7.32 -14.63 15.35
N LEU A 76 8.18 -15.59 14.96
CA LEU A 76 8.77 -15.67 13.61
C LEU A 76 8.47 -17.01 12.90
N ASP A 77 7.35 -17.63 13.26
CA ASP A 77 6.85 -18.88 12.66
C ASP A 77 6.70 -18.81 11.13
N GLN A 78 6.58 -17.61 10.57
CA GLN A 78 6.51 -17.39 9.12
C GLN A 78 7.87 -17.34 8.40
N VAL A 79 8.98 -17.23 9.13
CA VAL A 79 10.35 -17.08 8.54
C VAL A 79 11.18 -18.34 8.76
N PHE A 80 10.99 -19.05 9.88
CA PHE A 80 11.78 -20.22 10.22
C PHE A 80 11.02 -21.52 10.02
N GLN A 81 11.55 -22.40 9.18
CA GLN A 81 11.05 -23.75 8.98
C GLN A 81 11.13 -24.59 10.26
N SER A 82 12.21 -24.41 11.03
CA SER A 82 12.36 -25.05 12.34
C SER A 82 13.28 -24.25 13.27
N VAL A 83 13.03 -24.36 14.57
CA VAL A 83 13.88 -23.80 15.62
C VAL A 83 14.36 -24.94 16.52
N LYS A 84 15.68 -25.15 16.62
CA LYS A 84 16.28 -26.24 17.40
C LYS A 84 17.16 -25.66 18.51
N VAL A 85 17.09 -26.22 19.71
CA VAL A 85 17.98 -25.84 20.81
C VAL A 85 19.21 -26.75 20.81
N ARG A 86 20.40 -26.16 20.89
CA ARG A 86 21.70 -26.85 20.83
C ARG A 86 22.54 -26.55 22.07
N SER A 87 23.47 -27.45 22.37
CA SER A 87 24.38 -27.33 23.52
C SER A 87 25.68 -26.57 23.23
N SER A 88 25.93 -26.19 21.97
CA SER A 88 27.09 -25.39 21.55
C SER A 88 26.77 -24.63 20.25
N LEU A 89 27.40 -23.46 20.05
CA LEU A 89 27.41 -22.72 18.78
C LEU A 89 28.21 -23.44 17.68
N GLU A 90 29.01 -24.44 18.03
CA GLU A 90 29.80 -25.20 17.06
C GLU A 90 28.96 -26.24 16.29
N ASP A 91 27.79 -26.63 16.81
CA ASP A 91 26.90 -27.60 16.17
C ASP A 91 25.95 -26.93 15.16
N SER A 92 26.44 -26.72 13.94
CA SER A 92 25.69 -26.11 12.83
C SER A 92 25.06 -27.11 11.85
N ALA A 93 25.11 -28.41 12.14
CA ALA A 93 24.58 -29.42 11.22
C ALA A 93 23.06 -29.28 11.07
N GLY A 94 22.62 -28.93 9.85
CA GLY A 94 21.21 -28.70 9.53
C GLY A 94 20.64 -27.38 10.05
N CYS A 95 21.50 -26.38 10.31
CA CYS A 95 21.12 -25.02 10.70
C CYS A 95 21.52 -24.03 9.59
N ASP A 96 20.65 -23.06 9.29
CA ASP A 96 20.94 -21.95 8.40
C ASP A 96 21.47 -20.73 9.18
N LEU A 97 20.96 -20.52 10.40
CA LEU A 97 21.41 -19.49 11.33
C LEU A 97 21.67 -20.07 12.72
N MET A 98 22.57 -19.43 13.45
CA MET A 98 22.82 -19.72 14.85
C MET A 98 22.47 -18.46 15.66
N GLY A 99 21.73 -18.65 16.75
CA GLY A 99 21.38 -17.57 17.66
C GLY A 99 21.93 -17.85 19.04
N GLU A 100 22.53 -16.85 19.68
CA GLU A 100 22.94 -16.91 21.08
C GLU A 100 22.05 -16.01 21.91
N VAL A 101 21.33 -16.59 22.86
CA VAL A 101 20.58 -15.82 23.85
C VAL A 101 21.46 -15.63 25.08
N ASN A 102 21.75 -14.37 25.37
CA ASN A 102 22.55 -13.94 26.50
C ASN A 102 21.63 -13.35 27.58
N ASP A 103 21.65 -13.98 28.74
CA ASP A 103 20.94 -13.53 29.94
C ASP A 103 21.97 -13.14 31.01
N PRO A 104 22.43 -11.88 31.02
CA PRO A 104 23.36 -11.43 32.04
C PRO A 104 22.63 -11.24 33.39
N THR A 105 23.32 -11.48 34.50
CA THR A 105 22.80 -11.37 35.87
C THR A 105 21.88 -10.16 36.09
N VAL A 106 20.78 -10.33 36.86
CA VAL A 106 19.70 -9.44 37.41
C VAL A 106 19.65 -7.94 37.03
N PHE A 107 20.76 -7.29 36.73
CA PHE A 107 20.89 -5.85 36.45
C PHE A 107 21.28 -5.48 35.01
N LYS A 108 21.45 -6.43 34.09
CA LYS A 108 21.76 -6.15 32.67
C LYS A 108 20.69 -6.72 31.72
N GLN A 109 20.28 -5.94 30.72
CA GLN A 109 19.19 -6.34 29.82
C GLN A 109 19.57 -7.60 29.03
N PRO A 110 18.65 -8.57 28.90
CA PRO A 110 18.85 -9.72 28.04
C PRO A 110 19.00 -9.28 26.59
N TYR A 111 19.84 -9.98 25.86
CA TYR A 111 20.04 -9.72 24.45
C TYR A 111 20.24 -11.01 23.69
N PHE A 112 19.94 -10.95 22.41
CA PHE A 112 20.02 -12.04 21.47
C PHE A 112 20.97 -11.64 20.35
N GLU A 113 21.97 -12.47 20.07
CA GLU A 113 22.90 -12.27 18.97
C GLU A 113 22.69 -13.35 17.92
N MET A 114 22.87 -12.98 16.66
CA MET A 114 22.73 -13.89 15.53
C MET A 114 24.01 -13.99 14.74
N TYR A 115 24.26 -15.19 14.26
CA TYR A 115 25.44 -15.57 13.52
C TYR A 115 25.06 -16.42 12.32
N SER A 116 25.84 -16.31 11.25
CA SER A 116 25.75 -17.23 10.12
C SER A 116 26.17 -18.63 10.54
N ALA A 117 25.34 -19.65 10.28
CA ALA A 117 25.73 -21.02 10.55
C ALA A 117 26.90 -21.49 9.66
N ARG A 118 26.99 -20.93 8.44
CA ARG A 118 27.99 -21.28 7.42
C ARG A 118 29.30 -20.53 7.60
N SER A 119 29.27 -19.19 7.72
CA SER A 119 30.48 -18.37 7.79
C SER A 119 30.93 -18.06 9.22
N LYS A 120 30.09 -18.39 10.22
CA LYS A 120 30.29 -18.06 11.65
C LYS A 120 30.38 -16.56 11.94
N LYS A 121 30.13 -15.70 10.96
CA LYS A 121 30.15 -14.24 11.14
C LYS A 121 28.97 -13.77 11.96
N TYR A 122 29.23 -12.81 12.84
CA TYR A 122 28.20 -12.04 13.53
C TYR A 122 27.34 -11.27 12.51
N LEU A 123 26.03 -11.29 12.74
CA LEU A 123 25.05 -10.70 11.84
C LEU A 123 24.29 -9.54 12.49
N MET A 124 23.75 -9.75 13.70
CA MET A 124 22.99 -8.71 14.40
C MET A 124 22.85 -9.01 15.90
N ARG A 125 22.39 -8.00 16.66
CA ARG A 125 21.97 -8.11 18.05
C ARG A 125 20.59 -7.47 18.24
N ALA A 126 19.70 -8.16 18.92
CA ALA A 126 18.42 -7.66 19.39
C ALA A 126 18.43 -7.59 20.92
N VAL A 127 17.85 -6.54 21.50
CA VAL A 127 17.77 -6.35 22.97
C VAL A 127 16.29 -6.30 23.35
N THR A 128 15.91 -6.94 24.47
CA THR A 128 14.54 -6.81 24.97
C THR A 128 14.37 -5.51 25.75
N GLN A 129 13.26 -4.81 25.51
CA GLN A 129 12.93 -3.58 26.23
C GLN A 129 12.42 -3.83 27.66
N ASN A 130 12.07 -5.08 28.02
CA ASN A 130 11.54 -5.42 29.34
C ASN A 130 11.92 -6.86 29.76
N TYR A 131 12.41 -7.04 30.99
CA TYR A 131 12.76 -8.37 31.55
C TYR A 131 11.54 -9.28 31.74
N ALA A 132 10.35 -8.68 31.95
CA ALA A 132 9.13 -9.44 32.21
C ALA A 132 8.50 -10.03 30.93
N ASN A 133 8.75 -9.42 29.77
CA ASN A 133 8.13 -9.78 28.50
C ASN A 133 9.24 -10.01 27.46
N TRP A 134 9.77 -11.23 27.43
CA TRP A 134 10.85 -11.68 26.54
C TRP A 134 10.42 -11.67 25.05
N ARG A 135 10.28 -10.48 24.44
CA ARG A 135 9.81 -10.33 23.06
C ARG A 135 10.90 -9.70 22.21
N TYR A 136 11.71 -10.53 21.57
CA TYR A 136 12.70 -10.11 20.54
C TYR A 136 12.05 -9.91 19.16
N GLY A 137 10.76 -10.25 19.03
CA GLY A 137 10.05 -10.39 17.76
C GLY A 137 10.13 -9.18 16.85
N ASP A 138 9.93 -7.96 17.35
CA ASP A 138 9.87 -6.77 16.48
C ASP A 138 11.23 -6.41 15.87
N SER A 139 12.31 -6.55 16.64
CA SER A 139 13.67 -6.31 16.16
C SER A 139 14.10 -7.35 15.12
N LEU A 140 13.74 -8.60 15.35
CA LEU A 140 14.04 -9.69 14.43
C LEU A 140 13.17 -9.62 13.17
N TYR A 141 11.88 -9.36 13.33
CA TYR A 141 10.95 -9.18 12.22
C TYR A 141 11.42 -8.08 11.26
N THR A 142 11.88 -6.96 11.80
CA THR A 142 12.47 -5.87 11.02
C THR A 142 13.75 -6.32 10.30
N ALA A 143 14.62 -7.05 10.99
CA ALA A 143 15.90 -7.50 10.43
C ALA A 143 15.76 -8.62 9.37
N PHE A 144 14.67 -9.40 9.42
CA PHE A 144 14.33 -10.42 8.43
C PHE A 144 13.37 -9.94 7.35
N ASN A 145 13.05 -8.64 7.32
CA ASN A 145 12.30 -8.07 6.21
C ASN A 145 13.14 -8.17 4.92
N LYS A 146 12.49 -8.40 3.76
CA LYS A 146 13.20 -8.71 2.49
C LYS A 146 14.16 -7.61 2.04
N ASP A 147 13.87 -6.38 2.44
CA ASP A 147 14.63 -5.18 2.09
C ASP A 147 15.68 -4.83 3.15
N ALA A 148 15.76 -5.60 4.23
CA ALA A 148 16.77 -5.43 5.26
C ALA A 148 18.13 -5.91 4.73
N PRO A 149 19.22 -5.19 5.02
CA PRO A 149 20.57 -5.62 4.68
C PRO A 149 20.89 -7.05 5.14
N LEU A 150 20.37 -7.43 6.30
CA LEU A 150 20.56 -8.76 6.87
C LEU A 150 19.92 -9.88 6.01
N TYR A 151 18.72 -9.67 5.49
CA TYR A 151 18.04 -10.62 4.61
C TYR A 151 18.85 -10.88 3.33
N ALA A 152 19.37 -9.82 2.72
CA ALA A 152 20.22 -9.91 1.53
C ALA A 152 21.52 -10.69 1.81
N HIS A 153 22.19 -10.42 2.94
CA HIS A 153 23.40 -11.14 3.34
C HIS A 153 23.16 -12.65 3.50
N ILE A 154 22.06 -13.05 4.16
CA ILE A 154 21.73 -14.46 4.37
C ILE A 154 21.38 -15.14 3.05
N ALA A 155 20.66 -14.44 2.15
CA ALA A 155 20.32 -14.95 0.83
C ALA A 155 21.57 -15.23 -0.03
N VAL A 156 22.62 -14.40 0.10
CA VAL A 156 23.90 -14.55 -0.60
C VAL A 156 24.74 -15.69 -0.02
N GLU A 157 24.75 -15.87 1.31
CA GLU A 157 25.51 -16.98 1.92
C GLU A 157 24.90 -18.37 1.65
N ARG A 158 23.60 -18.46 1.37
CA ARG A 158 22.92 -19.71 0.99
C ARG A 158 23.29 -20.18 -0.42
N ASP A 159 23.51 -19.25 -1.33
CA ASP A 159 23.85 -19.52 -2.72
C ASP A 159 24.93 -18.55 -3.21
N PRO A 160 26.22 -18.95 -3.19
CA PRO A 160 27.32 -18.09 -3.64
C PRO A 160 27.21 -17.66 -5.11
N SER A 161 26.42 -18.36 -5.94
CA SER A 161 26.19 -17.97 -7.34
C SER A 161 25.31 -16.72 -7.48
N ARG A 162 24.53 -16.38 -6.44
CA ARG A 162 23.80 -15.10 -6.30
C ARG A 162 24.71 -13.91 -6.02
N ALA A 163 25.97 -14.12 -5.60
CA ALA A 163 26.93 -13.05 -5.37
C ALA A 163 27.51 -12.48 -6.67
N GLN A 164 27.52 -13.26 -7.76
CA GLN A 164 27.99 -12.80 -9.08
C GLN A 164 26.97 -11.90 -9.78
N THR A 165 25.70 -11.94 -9.37
CA THR A 165 24.64 -11.02 -9.81
C THR A 165 24.55 -9.74 -8.96
N ALA A 166 25.44 -9.54 -7.99
CA ALA A 166 25.50 -8.35 -7.12
C ALA A 166 26.59 -7.33 -7.54
N GLN A 167 27.09 -7.38 -8.77
CA GLN A 167 27.46 -6.12 -9.43
C GLN A 167 26.17 -5.37 -9.68
N ALA A 168 26.10 -4.10 -9.26
CA ALA A 168 24.96 -3.24 -9.51
C ALA A 168 24.51 -3.46 -10.96
N ALA A 169 23.33 -4.08 -11.11
CA ALA A 169 22.70 -4.13 -12.42
C ALA A 169 22.76 -2.68 -12.93
N PRO A 170 23.17 -2.43 -14.19
CA PRO A 170 22.88 -1.13 -14.77
C PRO A 170 21.42 -0.89 -14.46
N ALA A 171 21.12 0.22 -13.77
CA ALA A 171 19.76 0.56 -13.40
C ALA A 171 18.92 0.23 -14.63
N ALA A 172 18.02 -0.75 -14.51
CA ALA A 172 17.15 -1.12 -15.63
C ALA A 172 16.69 0.23 -16.18
N PRO A 173 17.03 0.56 -17.44
CA PRO A 173 17.12 1.95 -17.90
C PRO A 173 15.92 2.64 -17.33
N ALA A 174 16.14 3.60 -16.41
CA ALA A 174 15.06 4.16 -15.60
C ALA A 174 13.93 4.39 -16.58
N ARG A 175 12.85 3.58 -16.48
CA ARG A 175 11.80 3.59 -17.52
C ARG A 175 11.55 5.06 -17.74
N PRO A 176 11.78 5.60 -18.95
CA PRO A 176 11.86 7.04 -19.15
C PRO A 176 10.68 7.61 -18.40
N ARG A 177 10.95 8.48 -17.41
CA ARG A 177 9.89 8.91 -16.49
C ARG A 177 8.81 9.49 -17.38
N ILE A 178 7.75 8.73 -17.60
CA ILE A 178 6.71 9.13 -18.53
C ILE A 178 6.12 10.36 -17.87
N VAL A 179 6.29 11.54 -18.45
CA VAL A 179 5.67 12.77 -17.96
C VAL A 179 4.40 12.92 -18.77
N SER A 180 3.27 12.76 -18.08
CA SER A 180 1.96 12.91 -18.68
C SER A 180 1.52 14.37 -18.56
N ASP A 181 0.82 14.87 -19.57
CA ASP A 181 0.23 16.20 -19.52
C ASP A 181 -0.95 16.30 -18.54
N VAL A 182 -1.41 15.18 -17.99
CA VAL A 182 -2.46 15.11 -16.95
C VAL A 182 -1.95 14.81 -15.54
N ASP A 183 -0.63 14.65 -15.33
CA ASP A 183 -0.10 14.46 -13.97
C ASP A 183 -0.22 15.73 -13.11
N SER A 184 -0.42 16.89 -13.74
CA SER A 184 -0.47 18.18 -13.05
C SER A 184 -1.54 19.08 -13.68
N PRO A 185 -2.62 19.40 -12.95
CA PRO A 185 -3.68 20.26 -13.48
C PRO A 185 -3.18 21.69 -13.70
N ASP A 186 -3.60 22.29 -14.81
CA ASP A 186 -3.30 23.68 -15.20
C ASP A 186 -4.28 24.72 -14.61
N TYR A 187 -5.10 24.30 -13.65
CA TYR A 187 -6.15 25.11 -13.04
C TYR A 187 -6.15 24.99 -11.51
N ARG A 188 -6.80 25.96 -10.86
CA ARG A 188 -7.04 25.90 -9.41
C ARG A 188 -8.31 26.66 -9.06
N LEU A 189 -9.29 25.97 -8.50
CA LEU A 189 -10.55 26.54 -8.03
C LEU A 189 -10.47 26.86 -6.53
N PRO A 190 -11.34 27.74 -6.00
CA PRO A 190 -11.47 27.95 -4.57
C PRO A 190 -11.84 26.66 -3.82
N GLU A 191 -11.36 26.52 -2.59
CA GLU A 191 -11.69 25.37 -1.74
C GLU A 191 -13.21 25.30 -1.51
N ARG A 192 -13.75 24.08 -1.54
CA ARG A 192 -15.15 23.73 -1.26
C ARG A 192 -15.16 22.85 0.00
N PRO A 193 -15.23 23.44 1.20
CA PRO A 193 -14.91 22.76 2.46
C PRO A 193 -15.79 21.54 2.80
N ALA A 194 -16.97 21.44 2.18
CA ALA A 194 -17.92 20.35 2.39
C ALA A 194 -17.75 19.20 1.39
N ASP A 195 -16.86 19.30 0.42
CA ASP A 195 -16.65 18.24 -0.56
C ASP A 195 -15.66 17.19 -0.05
N PHE A 196 -15.93 15.93 -0.38
CA PHE A 196 -15.17 14.77 0.09
C PHE A 196 -14.81 13.85 -1.06
N ALA A 197 -13.66 13.19 -0.97
CA ALA A 197 -13.29 12.18 -1.94
C ALA A 197 -12.71 10.94 -1.30
N LEU A 198 -12.98 9.80 -1.95
CA LEU A 198 -12.32 8.54 -1.68
C LEU A 198 -11.74 8.05 -3.00
N VAL A 199 -10.41 8.05 -3.10
CA VAL A 199 -9.65 7.77 -4.31
C VAL A 199 -8.84 6.50 -4.07
N ILE A 200 -9.11 5.46 -4.84
CA ILE A 200 -8.44 4.16 -4.71
C ILE A 200 -7.71 3.83 -6.00
N GLY A 201 -6.44 3.48 -5.90
CA GLY A 201 -5.62 3.05 -7.02
C GLY A 201 -4.77 1.85 -6.66
N ILE A 202 -4.98 0.72 -7.34
CA ILE A 202 -4.24 -0.51 -7.08
C ILE A 202 -3.58 -0.94 -8.38
N GLU A 203 -2.26 -0.93 -8.38
CA GLU A 203 -1.45 -1.43 -9.49
C GLU A 203 -0.87 -2.79 -9.17
N LYS A 204 -0.13 -2.88 -8.07
CA LYS A 204 0.49 -4.13 -7.61
C LYS A 204 -0.39 -4.79 -6.57
N TYR A 205 -0.89 -5.98 -6.90
CA TYR A 205 -1.68 -6.81 -6.01
C TYR A 205 -0.80 -7.79 -5.23
N LYS A 206 -1.33 -8.32 -4.12
CA LYS A 206 -0.60 -9.31 -3.32
C LYS A 206 -0.29 -10.59 -4.12
N ASP A 207 -1.32 -11.13 -4.78
CA ASP A 207 -1.27 -12.45 -5.44
C ASP A 207 -1.87 -12.45 -6.87
N LEU A 208 -2.04 -11.26 -7.48
CA LEU A 208 -2.66 -11.08 -8.80
C LEU A 208 -1.74 -10.32 -9.79
N PRO A 209 -1.99 -10.42 -11.11
CA PRO A 209 -1.29 -9.62 -12.10
C PRO A 209 -1.41 -8.12 -11.83
N GLU A 210 -0.44 -7.34 -12.28
CA GLU A 210 -0.48 -5.88 -12.15
C GLU A 210 -1.65 -5.29 -12.96
N ALA A 211 -2.38 -4.33 -12.37
CA ALA A 211 -3.32 -3.49 -13.09
C ALA A 211 -2.60 -2.20 -13.50
N GLU A 212 -2.10 -2.17 -14.74
CA GLU A 212 -1.22 -1.11 -15.23
C GLU A 212 -1.72 0.29 -14.88
N PHE A 213 -0.80 1.09 -14.31
CA PHE A 213 -0.99 2.50 -13.94
C PHE A 213 -2.06 2.78 -12.87
N GLY A 214 -2.66 1.76 -12.23
CA GLY A 214 -3.76 1.96 -11.29
C GLY A 214 -3.44 2.92 -10.13
N ALA A 215 -2.23 2.80 -9.56
CA ALA A 215 -1.78 3.70 -8.49
C ALA A 215 -1.48 5.11 -8.99
N ARG A 216 -0.91 5.24 -10.19
CA ARG A 216 -0.60 6.55 -10.79
C ARG A 216 -1.85 7.30 -11.23
N ASP A 217 -2.82 6.59 -11.78
CA ASP A 217 -4.15 7.10 -12.12
C ASP A 217 -4.83 7.73 -10.90
N ALA A 218 -4.81 7.04 -9.76
CA ALA A 218 -5.37 7.55 -8.51
C ALA A 218 -4.63 8.79 -7.99
N GLU A 219 -3.30 8.82 -8.06
CA GLU A 219 -2.54 10.02 -7.67
C GLU A 219 -2.90 11.22 -8.56
N ALA A 220 -2.97 11.04 -9.89
CA ALA A 220 -3.36 12.12 -10.79
C ALA A 220 -4.80 12.60 -10.55
N VAL A 221 -5.74 11.67 -10.27
CA VAL A 221 -7.11 12.04 -9.87
C VAL A 221 -7.12 12.85 -8.57
N LYS A 222 -6.34 12.45 -7.56
CA LYS A 222 -6.21 13.20 -6.31
C LYS A 222 -5.72 14.63 -6.56
N GLU A 223 -4.67 14.81 -7.37
CA GLU A 223 -4.14 16.14 -7.70
C GLU A 223 -5.18 17.01 -8.42
N HIS A 224 -5.93 16.42 -9.35
CA HIS A 224 -7.03 17.11 -10.01
C HIS A 224 -8.18 17.47 -9.06
N LEU A 225 -8.51 16.62 -8.08
CA LEU A 225 -9.54 16.92 -7.07
C LEU A 225 -9.10 18.05 -6.14
N LEU A 226 -7.83 18.07 -5.72
CA LEU A 226 -7.26 19.20 -4.98
C LEU A 226 -7.40 20.51 -5.79
N ALA A 227 -7.08 20.47 -7.08
CA ALA A 227 -7.23 21.61 -7.98
C ALA A 227 -8.70 22.00 -8.25
N LEU A 228 -9.64 21.07 -8.13
CA LEU A 228 -11.08 21.32 -8.21
C LEU A 228 -11.66 21.91 -6.91
N GLY A 229 -10.85 22.05 -5.87
CA GLY A 229 -11.23 22.66 -4.60
C GLY A 229 -11.61 21.66 -3.51
N TYR A 230 -11.38 20.35 -3.68
CA TYR A 230 -11.54 19.39 -2.58
C TYR A 230 -10.45 19.62 -1.54
N PRO A 231 -10.79 19.82 -0.25
CA PRO A 231 -9.78 19.99 0.79
C PRO A 231 -8.97 18.71 0.97
N GLU A 232 -7.64 18.81 1.10
CA GLU A 232 -6.77 17.63 1.27
C GLU A 232 -7.20 16.74 2.45
N ARG A 233 -7.58 17.36 3.58
CA ARG A 233 -8.10 16.66 4.77
C ARG A 233 -9.38 15.83 4.51
N ASN A 234 -10.12 16.13 3.44
CA ASN A 234 -11.35 15.47 3.04
C ASN A 234 -11.12 14.45 1.90
N ILE A 235 -9.88 14.26 1.45
CA ILE A 235 -9.51 13.27 0.44
C ILE A 235 -8.82 12.10 1.12
N ILE A 236 -9.45 10.93 1.06
CA ILE A 236 -8.80 9.68 1.44
C ILE A 236 -8.21 9.05 0.18
N HIS A 237 -6.90 8.86 0.17
CA HIS A 237 -6.18 8.22 -0.92
C HIS A 237 -5.66 6.86 -0.46
N LEU A 238 -6.15 5.77 -1.08
CA LEU A 238 -5.74 4.40 -0.78
C LEU A 238 -5.02 3.79 -1.98
N THR A 239 -3.75 3.42 -1.79
CA THR A 239 -2.96 2.71 -2.80
C THR A 239 -2.19 1.54 -2.19
N GLY A 240 -1.82 0.59 -3.05
CA GLY A 240 -1.02 -0.58 -2.66
C GLY A 240 -1.58 -1.30 -1.45
N GLU A 241 -0.73 -1.62 -0.47
CA GLU A 241 -1.08 -2.37 0.74
C GLU A 241 -2.10 -1.69 1.67
N ASN A 242 -2.40 -0.40 1.45
CA ASN A 242 -3.44 0.32 2.20
C ASN A 242 -4.84 0.15 1.60
N ALA A 243 -4.93 -0.26 0.32
CA ALA A 243 -6.18 -0.46 -0.40
C ALA A 243 -6.75 -1.87 -0.18
N THR A 244 -6.85 -2.30 1.08
CA THR A 244 -7.40 -3.61 1.48
C THR A 244 -8.92 -3.60 1.51
N ARG A 245 -9.56 -4.77 1.53
CA ARG A 245 -11.01 -4.88 1.74
C ARG A 245 -11.46 -4.10 2.97
N THR A 246 -10.76 -4.27 4.09
CA THR A 246 -11.06 -3.58 5.35
C THR A 246 -10.84 -2.08 5.23
N GLY A 247 -9.82 -1.64 4.48
CA GLY A 247 -9.59 -0.22 4.17
C GLY A 247 -10.77 0.39 3.42
N LEU A 248 -11.20 -0.23 2.33
CA LEU A 248 -12.38 0.20 1.57
C LEU A 248 -13.61 0.29 2.47
N GLN A 249 -13.90 -0.77 3.23
CA GLN A 249 -15.04 -0.81 4.14
C GLN A 249 -14.98 0.31 5.19
N LYS A 250 -13.83 0.50 5.85
CA LYS A 250 -13.62 1.55 6.84
C LYS A 250 -13.96 2.93 6.29
N TYR A 251 -13.53 3.26 5.08
CA TYR A 251 -13.74 4.60 4.55
C TYR A 251 -15.12 4.80 3.90
N LEU A 252 -15.66 3.77 3.24
CA LEU A 252 -17.00 3.81 2.63
C LEU A 252 -18.13 3.77 3.66
N GLU A 253 -18.05 2.90 4.65
CA GLU A 253 -19.17 2.58 5.54
C GLU A 253 -19.08 3.26 6.90
N GLU A 254 -17.89 3.70 7.32
CA GLU A 254 -17.71 4.36 8.61
C GLU A 254 -17.30 5.82 8.47
N TRP A 255 -16.24 6.11 7.72
CA TRP A 255 -15.70 7.46 7.66
C TRP A 255 -16.59 8.42 6.85
N LEU A 256 -16.97 8.07 5.62
CA LEU A 256 -17.83 8.94 4.80
C LEU A 256 -19.15 9.29 5.52
N PRO A 257 -19.95 8.32 6.03
CA PRO A 257 -21.22 8.64 6.69
C PRO A 257 -21.12 9.56 7.91
N ARG A 258 -19.96 9.56 8.59
CA ARG A 258 -19.71 10.41 9.76
C ARG A 258 -19.30 11.84 9.42
N ASN A 259 -18.71 12.06 8.24
CA ASN A 259 -18.11 13.35 7.87
C ASN A 259 -18.92 14.13 6.83
N VAL A 260 -19.62 13.45 5.93
CA VAL A 260 -20.40 14.12 4.87
C VAL A 260 -21.66 14.78 5.42
N SER A 261 -22.00 15.94 4.87
CA SER A 261 -23.17 16.73 5.22
C SER A 261 -24.13 16.88 4.01
N PRO A 262 -25.37 17.37 4.21
CA PRO A 262 -26.34 17.52 3.13
C PRO A 262 -25.91 18.42 1.96
N GLU A 263 -24.93 19.28 2.16
CA GLU A 263 -24.35 20.15 1.14
C GLU A 263 -23.17 19.51 0.38
N SER A 264 -22.61 18.41 0.89
CA SER A 264 -21.43 17.75 0.32
C SER A 264 -21.66 17.23 -1.10
N THR A 265 -20.63 17.36 -1.92
CA THR A 265 -20.42 16.52 -3.11
C THR A 265 -19.35 15.49 -2.80
N VAL A 266 -19.67 14.20 -2.99
CA VAL A 266 -18.72 13.10 -2.77
C VAL A 266 -18.19 12.61 -4.11
N PHE A 267 -16.86 12.52 -4.26
CA PHE A 267 -16.22 11.90 -5.42
C PHE A 267 -15.60 10.55 -5.03
N PHE A 268 -16.13 9.47 -5.56
CA PHE A 268 -15.54 8.14 -5.43
C PHE A 268 -14.80 7.78 -6.72
N TYR A 269 -13.54 7.38 -6.60
CA TYR A 269 -12.73 6.93 -7.71
C TYR A 269 -12.10 5.58 -7.40
N TYR A 270 -12.13 4.67 -8.36
CA TYR A 270 -11.44 3.39 -8.28
C TYR A 270 -10.73 3.06 -9.60
N SER A 271 -9.44 2.72 -9.49
CA SER A 271 -8.61 2.21 -10.58
C SER A 271 -7.91 0.93 -10.13
N GLY A 272 -8.19 -0.17 -10.83
CA GLY A 272 -7.68 -1.49 -10.48
C GLY A 272 -8.55 -2.61 -11.05
N HIS A 273 -8.29 -3.83 -10.62
CA HIS A 273 -9.01 -5.02 -11.04
C HIS A 273 -10.46 -5.06 -10.54
N GLY A 274 -11.33 -5.53 -11.41
CA GLY A 274 -12.68 -5.96 -11.10
C GLY A 274 -12.83 -7.45 -11.42
N ALA A 275 -13.85 -8.09 -10.86
CA ALA A 275 -14.13 -9.49 -11.11
C ALA A 275 -15.63 -9.76 -11.11
N PRO A 276 -16.17 -10.53 -12.05
CA PRO A 276 -17.52 -11.06 -11.95
C PRO A 276 -17.51 -12.33 -11.10
N ASP A 277 -18.53 -12.49 -10.25
CA ASP A 277 -18.87 -13.80 -9.72
C ASP A 277 -19.29 -14.70 -10.89
N VAL A 278 -18.59 -15.82 -11.07
CA VAL A 278 -18.79 -16.70 -12.24
C VAL A 278 -20.16 -17.39 -12.26
N LYS A 279 -20.85 -17.46 -11.11
CA LYS A 279 -22.17 -18.08 -10.99
C LYS A 279 -23.30 -17.07 -11.14
N THR A 280 -23.15 -15.90 -10.53
CA THR A 280 -24.22 -14.89 -10.47
C THR A 280 -24.05 -13.74 -11.47
N GLY A 281 -22.83 -13.54 -11.98
CA GLY A 281 -22.47 -12.40 -12.82
C GLY A 281 -22.33 -11.09 -12.05
N GLU A 282 -22.42 -11.13 -10.71
CA GLU A 282 -22.30 -9.96 -9.85
C GLU A 282 -20.89 -9.36 -9.89
N ALA A 283 -20.79 -8.04 -10.00
CA ALA A 283 -19.54 -7.33 -10.13
C ALA A 283 -18.90 -7.00 -8.76
N PHE A 284 -17.60 -7.24 -8.65
CA PHE A 284 -16.79 -6.95 -7.46
C PHE A 284 -15.60 -6.07 -7.83
N LEU A 285 -15.30 -5.07 -6.98
CA LEU A 285 -13.99 -4.42 -6.94
C LEU A 285 -13.02 -5.32 -6.19
N VAL A 286 -11.83 -5.56 -6.74
CA VAL A 286 -10.82 -6.43 -6.12
C VAL A 286 -9.81 -5.56 -5.35
N PRO A 287 -9.79 -5.59 -4.00
CA PRO A 287 -8.82 -4.88 -3.20
C PRO A 287 -7.42 -5.50 -3.33
N TRP A 288 -6.40 -4.85 -2.74
CA TRP A 288 -5.01 -5.31 -2.79
C TRP A 288 -4.82 -6.75 -2.29
N ASP A 289 -5.57 -7.13 -1.25
CA ASP A 289 -5.62 -8.45 -0.61
C ASP A 289 -6.75 -9.35 -1.14
N GLY A 290 -7.39 -8.96 -2.24
CA GLY A 290 -8.48 -9.70 -2.86
C GLY A 290 -8.02 -11.02 -3.51
N ASP A 291 -8.85 -12.06 -3.38
CA ASP A 291 -8.68 -13.35 -4.04
C ASP A 291 -9.92 -13.63 -4.91
N PRO A 292 -9.78 -13.67 -6.26
CA PRO A 292 -10.87 -13.98 -7.19
C PRO A 292 -11.50 -15.37 -6.99
N SER A 293 -10.86 -16.26 -6.24
CA SER A 293 -11.40 -17.56 -5.83
C SER A 293 -12.40 -17.43 -4.66
N PHE A 294 -12.31 -16.35 -3.91
CA PHE A 294 -13.12 -16.07 -2.71
C PHE A 294 -13.67 -14.64 -2.74
N LEU A 295 -14.31 -14.25 -3.85
CA LEU A 295 -14.82 -12.88 -4.06
C LEU A 295 -15.71 -12.38 -2.93
N GLN A 296 -16.62 -13.22 -2.45
CA GLN A 296 -17.60 -12.84 -1.41
C GLN A 296 -16.92 -12.38 -0.10
N SER A 297 -15.81 -13.01 0.28
CA SER A 297 -15.09 -12.72 1.53
C SER A 297 -13.94 -11.74 1.36
N THR A 298 -13.34 -11.65 0.16
CA THR A 298 -12.11 -10.87 -0.05
C THR A 298 -12.27 -9.67 -0.99
N ALA A 299 -13.30 -9.65 -1.86
CA ALA A 299 -13.56 -8.57 -2.81
C ALA A 299 -14.81 -7.74 -2.45
N TYR A 300 -14.84 -6.46 -2.80
CA TYR A 300 -15.92 -5.55 -2.40
C TYR A 300 -17.04 -5.51 -3.45
N PRO A 301 -18.28 -5.92 -3.14
CA PRO A 301 -19.36 -5.94 -4.12
C PRO A 301 -19.70 -4.52 -4.62
N VAL A 302 -19.80 -4.34 -5.94
CA VAL A 302 -20.19 -3.05 -6.56
C VAL A 302 -21.61 -2.66 -6.14
N LYS A 303 -22.50 -3.65 -5.95
CA LYS A 303 -23.83 -3.40 -5.39
C LYS A 303 -23.76 -2.79 -3.99
N GLN A 304 -22.91 -3.35 -3.12
CA GLN A 304 -22.69 -2.84 -1.77
C GLN A 304 -22.10 -1.42 -1.79
N LEU A 305 -21.21 -1.12 -2.73
CA LEU A 305 -20.69 0.23 -2.95
C LEU A 305 -21.82 1.23 -3.21
N TYR A 306 -22.72 0.93 -4.15
CA TYR A 306 -23.81 1.84 -4.50
C TYR A 306 -24.82 2.00 -3.37
N GLU A 307 -25.09 0.94 -2.62
CA GLU A 307 -25.93 1.04 -1.44
C GLU A 307 -25.28 1.92 -0.35
N ALA A 308 -23.99 1.74 -0.08
CA ALA A 308 -23.25 2.55 0.91
C ALA A 308 -23.24 4.04 0.51
N LEU A 309 -22.89 4.33 -0.74
CA LEU A 309 -22.91 5.68 -1.29
C LEU A 309 -24.33 6.28 -1.32
N GLY A 310 -25.34 5.47 -1.62
CA GLY A 310 -26.75 5.87 -1.62
C GLY A 310 -27.30 6.22 -0.24
N ARG A 311 -26.71 5.70 0.83
CA ARG A 311 -27.09 6.03 2.22
C ARG A 311 -26.45 7.32 2.73
N LEU A 312 -25.44 7.88 2.04
CA LEU A 312 -24.79 9.12 2.45
C LEU A 312 -25.77 10.29 2.44
N LYS A 313 -25.61 11.22 3.39
CA LYS A 313 -26.42 12.45 3.45
C LYS A 313 -26.09 13.44 2.33
N ALA A 314 -24.98 13.24 1.62
CA ALA A 314 -24.46 14.10 0.57
C ALA A 314 -25.52 14.48 -0.48
N ARG A 315 -25.42 15.72 -0.98
CA ARG A 315 -26.28 16.26 -2.04
C ARG A 315 -26.15 15.48 -3.34
N ARG A 316 -24.91 15.14 -3.68
CA ARG A 316 -24.50 14.46 -4.92
C ARG A 316 -23.32 13.53 -4.64
N VAL A 317 -23.30 12.43 -5.37
CA VAL A 317 -22.18 11.48 -5.39
C VAL A 317 -21.80 11.24 -6.84
N VAL A 318 -20.53 11.45 -7.17
CA VAL A 318 -19.95 11.13 -8.47
C VAL A 318 -19.05 9.92 -8.28
N VAL A 319 -19.27 8.88 -9.08
CA VAL A 319 -18.51 7.64 -9.06
C VAL A 319 -17.79 7.51 -10.39
N ALA A 320 -16.48 7.31 -10.38
CA ALA A 320 -15.69 7.00 -11.56
C ALA A 320 -14.97 5.67 -11.35
N LEU A 321 -15.28 4.69 -12.22
CA LEU A 321 -14.75 3.33 -12.14
C LEU A 321 -13.90 3.04 -13.38
N ASP A 322 -12.58 2.96 -13.18
CA ASP A 322 -11.63 2.52 -14.19
C ASP A 322 -11.21 1.07 -13.95
N SER A 323 -12.18 0.18 -14.15
CA SER A 323 -12.08 -1.26 -13.90
C SER A 323 -12.93 -2.07 -14.88
N CYS A 324 -12.59 -3.34 -15.09
CA CYS A 324 -13.39 -4.26 -15.89
C CYS A 324 -13.99 -5.37 -15.04
N PHE A 325 -15.23 -5.73 -15.36
CA PHE A 325 -15.95 -6.81 -14.69
C PHE A 325 -16.21 -8.01 -15.59
N SER A 326 -15.67 -8.01 -16.82
CA SER A 326 -15.94 -9.01 -17.84
C SER A 326 -15.32 -10.38 -17.59
N GLY A 327 -14.28 -10.44 -16.74
CA GLY A 327 -13.43 -11.61 -16.57
C GLY A 327 -12.53 -11.91 -17.78
N ALA A 328 -12.51 -11.04 -18.79
CA ALA A 328 -11.85 -11.26 -20.08
C ALA A 328 -10.42 -10.68 -20.19
N GLY A 329 -9.83 -10.24 -19.07
CA GLY A 329 -8.49 -9.62 -19.02
C GLY A 329 -8.51 -8.09 -18.94
N GLY A 330 -7.35 -7.46 -19.09
CA GLY A 330 -7.14 -6.03 -18.80
C GLY A 330 -7.23 -5.77 -17.30
N ARG A 331 -8.12 -4.85 -16.89
CA ARG A 331 -8.44 -4.62 -15.47
C ARG A 331 -9.53 -5.57 -14.94
N SER A 332 -9.61 -6.79 -15.48
CA SER A 332 -10.52 -7.83 -14.99
C SER A 332 -9.76 -9.10 -14.66
N VAL A 333 -10.10 -9.73 -13.54
CA VAL A 333 -9.47 -10.98 -13.07
C VAL A 333 -10.51 -12.04 -12.75
N LEU A 334 -10.11 -13.30 -12.94
CA LEU A 334 -10.83 -14.50 -12.56
C LEU A 334 -9.87 -15.46 -11.87
N ALA A 335 -10.40 -16.35 -11.03
CA ALA A 335 -9.58 -17.45 -10.53
C ALA A 335 -9.13 -18.35 -11.69
N ARG A 336 -7.94 -18.95 -11.55
CA ARG A 336 -7.33 -19.77 -12.59
C ARG A 336 -8.27 -20.90 -13.02
N GLY A 337 -8.44 -21.04 -14.33
CA GLY A 337 -9.29 -22.09 -14.93
C GLY A 337 -10.79 -21.80 -14.91
N MET A 338 -11.23 -20.67 -14.34
CA MET A 338 -12.64 -20.27 -14.39
C MET A 338 -12.98 -19.51 -15.67
N ARG A 339 -14.20 -19.71 -16.14
CA ARG A 339 -14.85 -18.91 -17.19
C ARG A 339 -16.23 -18.50 -16.68
N PRO A 340 -16.68 -17.25 -16.88
CA PRO A 340 -18.01 -16.84 -16.45
C PRO A 340 -19.07 -17.75 -17.10
N LEU A 341 -20.01 -18.27 -16.30
CA LEU A 341 -21.12 -19.10 -16.81
C LEU A 341 -22.33 -18.26 -17.24
N VAL A 342 -22.35 -17.00 -16.84
CA VAL A 342 -23.39 -16.02 -17.14
C VAL A 342 -22.74 -14.74 -17.67
N PRO A 343 -23.44 -13.97 -18.52
CA PRO A 343 -22.98 -12.65 -18.91
C PRO A 343 -22.73 -11.79 -17.67
N THR A 344 -21.67 -11.00 -17.71
CA THR A 344 -21.38 -10.05 -16.63
C THR A 344 -22.56 -9.09 -16.50
N MET A 345 -23.10 -8.94 -15.29
CA MET A 345 -24.13 -7.93 -15.07
C MET A 345 -23.50 -6.57 -15.33
N ALA A 346 -24.03 -5.86 -16.34
CA ALA A 346 -23.67 -4.47 -16.55
C ALA A 346 -23.84 -3.70 -15.24
N VAL A 347 -22.95 -2.75 -14.98
CA VAL A 347 -23.05 -1.85 -13.83
C VAL A 347 -24.46 -1.27 -13.79
N THR A 348 -25.27 -1.74 -12.85
CA THR A 348 -26.68 -1.35 -12.79
C THR A 348 -26.77 0.08 -12.29
N ALA A 349 -27.68 0.86 -12.89
CA ALA A 349 -27.93 2.22 -12.42
C ALA A 349 -28.33 2.19 -10.93
N PRO A 350 -27.79 3.12 -10.12
CA PRO A 350 -28.11 3.19 -8.71
C PRO A 350 -29.58 3.56 -8.54
N SER A 351 -30.22 3.08 -7.48
CA SER A 351 -31.62 3.41 -7.15
C SER A 351 -31.82 4.85 -6.64
N SER A 352 -30.77 5.66 -6.65
CA SER A 352 -30.76 6.99 -6.04
C SER A 352 -30.38 8.07 -7.05
N ASP A 353 -31.26 9.06 -7.21
CA ASP A 353 -31.11 10.18 -8.15
C ASP A 353 -29.92 11.11 -7.86
N LYS A 354 -29.24 10.93 -6.72
CA LYS A 354 -28.05 11.73 -6.36
C LYS A 354 -26.73 11.11 -6.85
N ILE A 355 -26.74 9.85 -7.31
CA ILE A 355 -25.53 9.16 -7.74
C ILE A 355 -25.42 9.23 -9.26
N VAL A 356 -24.24 9.64 -9.73
CA VAL A 356 -23.86 9.63 -11.13
C VAL A 356 -22.63 8.77 -11.29
N ILE A 357 -22.63 7.87 -12.27
CA ILE A 357 -21.55 6.91 -12.49
C ILE A 357 -20.95 7.10 -13.87
N LEU A 358 -19.63 7.21 -13.91
CA LEU A 358 -18.79 7.06 -15.10
C LEU A 358 -18.07 5.71 -15.00
N ALA A 359 -18.41 4.77 -15.86
CA ALA A 359 -17.70 3.50 -15.95
C ALA A 359 -16.83 3.46 -17.21
N ALA A 360 -15.62 2.94 -17.10
CA ALA A 360 -14.64 2.94 -18.18
C ALA A 360 -14.99 2.06 -19.38
N ALA A 361 -15.83 1.05 -19.18
CA ALA A 361 -16.25 0.11 -20.21
C ALA A 361 -17.66 -0.43 -19.93
N SER A 362 -18.28 -1.02 -20.93
CA SER A 362 -19.59 -1.67 -20.82
C SER A 362 -19.45 -3.19 -20.75
N GLY A 363 -20.29 -3.84 -19.93
CA GLY A 363 -20.48 -5.29 -19.91
C GLY A 363 -19.18 -6.11 -19.98
N GLU A 364 -18.97 -6.76 -21.12
CA GLU A 364 -17.88 -7.71 -21.38
C GLU A 364 -16.61 -7.08 -21.99
N GLU A 365 -16.60 -5.76 -22.20
CA GLU A 365 -15.47 -5.05 -22.80
C GLU A 365 -14.25 -4.97 -21.87
N VAL A 366 -13.07 -4.83 -22.50
CA VAL A 366 -11.78 -4.75 -21.82
C VAL A 366 -11.24 -3.32 -21.87
N THR A 367 -10.88 -2.78 -20.72
CA THR A 367 -10.21 -1.49 -20.56
C THR A 367 -8.73 -1.66 -20.90
N GLY A 368 -8.15 -0.63 -21.52
CA GLY A 368 -6.74 -0.61 -21.84
C GLY A 368 -6.04 0.62 -21.31
N SER A 369 -4.72 0.57 -21.40
CA SER A 369 -3.79 1.61 -21.01
C SER A 369 -3.33 2.43 -22.22
N LEU A 370 -2.74 3.59 -21.93
CA LEU A 370 -1.96 4.41 -22.86
C LEU A 370 -0.51 4.45 -22.34
N PRO A 371 0.34 3.46 -22.68
CA PRO A 371 1.69 3.35 -22.11
C PRO A 371 2.56 4.60 -22.33
N GLU A 372 2.38 5.30 -23.45
CA GLU A 372 3.06 6.55 -23.77
C GLU A 372 2.65 7.72 -22.87
N GLN A 373 1.45 7.66 -22.29
CA GLN A 373 0.96 8.62 -21.30
C GLN A 373 1.16 8.11 -19.87
N GLY A 374 1.35 6.80 -19.69
CA GLY A 374 1.53 6.19 -18.38
C GLY A 374 0.26 6.18 -17.53
N HIS A 375 -0.90 6.05 -18.18
CA HIS A 375 -2.22 6.06 -17.53
C HIS A 375 -3.17 5.02 -18.14
N GLY A 376 -4.24 4.69 -17.42
CA GLY A 376 -5.43 4.06 -18.00
C GLY A 376 -6.05 4.97 -19.06
N MET A 377 -6.51 4.41 -20.19
CA MET A 377 -7.07 5.21 -21.30
C MET A 377 -8.30 6.02 -20.87
N PHE A 378 -9.16 5.43 -20.03
CA PHE A 378 -10.31 6.14 -19.48
C PHE A 378 -9.87 7.27 -18.55
N THR A 379 -8.99 6.97 -17.59
CA THR A 379 -8.52 7.99 -16.63
C THR A 379 -7.78 9.13 -17.32
N TYR A 380 -6.93 8.85 -18.30
CA TYR A 380 -6.26 9.88 -19.09
C TYR A 380 -7.28 10.89 -19.68
N HIS A 381 -8.29 10.40 -20.40
CA HIS A 381 -9.29 11.26 -21.01
C HIS A 381 -10.25 11.89 -20.01
N LEU A 382 -10.52 11.24 -18.87
CA LEU A 382 -11.26 11.82 -17.74
C LEU A 382 -10.55 13.07 -17.21
N LEU A 383 -9.24 12.97 -16.94
CA LEU A 383 -8.43 14.07 -16.41
C LEU A 383 -8.28 15.20 -17.43
N LYS A 384 -8.10 14.89 -18.72
CA LYS A 384 -8.15 15.90 -19.80
C LYS A 384 -9.46 16.67 -19.81
N ALA A 385 -10.58 15.98 -19.57
CA ALA A 385 -11.90 16.61 -19.56
C ALA A 385 -12.13 17.49 -18.33
N PHE A 386 -11.50 17.18 -17.19
CA PHE A 386 -11.58 18.04 -16.01
C PHE A 386 -11.06 19.44 -16.30
N SER A 387 -10.08 19.61 -17.19
CA SER A 387 -9.69 20.91 -17.72
C SER A 387 -10.74 21.40 -18.74
N GLY A 388 -11.67 22.25 -18.27
CA GLY A 388 -12.63 22.97 -19.11
C GLY A 388 -14.06 22.43 -19.18
N LYS A 389 -14.38 21.24 -18.65
CA LYS A 389 -15.78 20.77 -18.55
C LYS A 389 -16.34 20.97 -17.15
N ALA A 390 -17.48 21.66 -17.06
CA ALA A 390 -18.11 22.00 -15.79
C ALA A 390 -18.96 20.86 -15.21
N THR A 391 -19.55 20.01 -16.05
CA THR A 391 -20.50 18.96 -15.62
C THR A 391 -19.98 17.56 -15.92
N VAL A 392 -20.48 16.57 -15.17
CA VAL A 392 -20.19 15.14 -15.40
C VAL A 392 -20.59 14.72 -16.81
N LYS A 393 -21.72 15.20 -17.32
CA LYS A 393 -22.13 14.97 -18.71
C LYS A 393 -21.14 15.58 -19.70
N GLY A 394 -20.69 16.82 -19.47
CA GLY A 394 -19.70 17.45 -20.34
C GLY A 394 -18.37 16.71 -20.36
N VAL A 395 -17.97 16.14 -19.22
CA VAL A 395 -16.81 15.25 -19.09
C VAL A 395 -17.02 13.97 -19.90
N PHE A 396 -18.18 13.32 -19.74
CA PHE A 396 -18.54 12.11 -20.48
C PHE A 396 -18.55 12.31 -22.00
N ASP A 397 -19.23 13.37 -22.47
CA ASP A 397 -19.36 13.70 -23.88
C ASP A 397 -17.99 13.94 -24.54
N TYR A 398 -17.01 14.43 -23.77
CA TYR A 398 -15.61 14.56 -24.22
C TYR A 398 -14.88 13.21 -24.27
N LEU A 399 -14.90 12.45 -23.17
CA LEU A 399 -14.04 11.28 -23.03
C LEU A 399 -14.51 10.10 -23.88
N LYS A 400 -15.84 9.91 -24.03
CA LYS A 400 -16.40 8.73 -24.71
C LYS A 400 -15.85 8.53 -26.12
N PRO A 401 -15.94 9.50 -27.06
CA PRO A 401 -15.43 9.31 -28.41
C PRO A 401 -13.91 9.12 -28.47
N LYS A 402 -13.16 9.67 -27.50
CA LYS A 402 -11.70 9.54 -27.44
C LYS A 402 -11.25 8.16 -26.98
N VAL A 403 -11.90 7.64 -25.93
CA VAL A 403 -11.67 6.28 -25.46
C VAL A 403 -12.05 5.26 -26.54
N GLN A 404 -13.18 5.43 -27.21
CA GLN A 404 -13.59 4.53 -28.29
C GLN A 404 -12.61 4.54 -29.47
N ASP A 405 -12.14 5.72 -29.91
CA ASP A 405 -11.12 5.82 -30.97
C ASP A 405 -9.80 5.16 -30.55
N GLY A 406 -9.31 5.45 -29.34
CA GLY A 406 -8.08 4.86 -28.81
C GLY A 406 -8.16 3.34 -28.68
N ALA A 407 -9.28 2.81 -28.20
CA ALA A 407 -9.51 1.38 -28.09
C ALA A 407 -9.52 0.67 -29.46
N ARG A 408 -10.20 1.25 -30.45
CA ARG A 408 -10.24 0.71 -31.83
C ARG A 408 -8.85 0.65 -32.46
N ARG A 409 -8.00 1.65 -32.21
CA ARG A 409 -6.58 1.62 -32.65
C ARG A 409 -5.76 0.52 -32.01
N GLN A 410 -6.20 0.01 -30.85
CA GLN A 410 -5.64 -1.15 -30.15
C GLN A 410 -6.39 -2.46 -30.47
N ASN A 411 -7.23 -2.49 -31.52
CA ASN A 411 -8.02 -3.65 -31.95
C ASN A 411 -8.95 -4.23 -30.87
N ARG A 412 -9.56 -3.36 -30.05
CA ARG A 412 -10.53 -3.75 -29.02
C ARG A 412 -11.67 -2.74 -28.94
N GLU A 413 -12.77 -3.14 -28.31
CA GLU A 413 -13.86 -2.22 -27.96
C GLU A 413 -13.74 -1.80 -26.49
N GLN A 414 -13.99 -0.52 -26.23
CA GLN A 414 -14.14 0.05 -24.90
C GLN A 414 -15.10 1.23 -25.01
N THR A 415 -16.28 1.06 -24.44
CA THR A 415 -17.38 2.02 -24.52
C THR A 415 -17.71 2.53 -23.11
N PRO A 416 -17.16 3.71 -22.73
CA PRO A 416 -17.52 4.32 -21.47
C PRO A 416 -19.02 4.52 -21.31
N GLN A 417 -19.51 4.35 -20.08
CA GLN A 417 -20.91 4.49 -19.71
C GLN A 417 -21.10 5.67 -18.76
N LEU A 418 -22.23 6.35 -18.92
CA LEU A 418 -22.74 7.35 -17.98
C LEU A 418 -24.11 6.86 -17.49
N LEU A 419 -24.25 6.73 -16.17
CA LEU A 419 -25.50 6.33 -15.52
C LEU A 419 -25.90 7.41 -14.50
N GLY A 420 -27.19 7.72 -14.43
CA GLY A 420 -27.72 8.79 -13.59
C GLY A 420 -27.70 10.18 -14.23
N ASP A 421 -28.07 11.21 -13.46
CA ASP A 421 -28.17 12.59 -13.94
C ASP A 421 -26.79 13.27 -14.09
N GLY A 422 -26.26 13.28 -15.31
CA GLY A 422 -24.98 13.91 -15.61
C GLY A 422 -24.91 15.44 -15.45
N ALA A 423 -25.98 16.13 -15.07
CA ALA A 423 -25.98 17.58 -14.85
C ALA A 423 -25.17 18.03 -13.62
N VAL A 424 -24.66 17.10 -12.81
CA VAL A 424 -23.82 17.42 -11.64
C VAL A 424 -22.59 18.23 -12.03
N HIS A 425 -22.40 19.36 -11.35
CA HIS A 425 -21.25 20.23 -11.51
C HIS A 425 -20.03 19.67 -10.78
N LEU A 426 -18.90 19.62 -11.48
CA LEU A 426 -17.58 19.30 -10.94
C LEU A 426 -16.76 20.56 -10.67
N ARG A 427 -17.10 21.68 -11.32
CA ARG A 427 -16.42 22.98 -11.25
C ARG A 427 -17.40 24.06 -10.83
#